data_AF-A0A8J8GVA8-F1
#
_entry.id   AF-A0A8J8GVA8-F1
#
_cell.length_a   1.000
_cell.length_b   1.000
_cell.length_c   1.000
_cell.angle_alpha   90.00
_cell.angle_beta   90.00
_cell.angle_gamma   90.00
#
_symmetry.space_group_name_H-M   'P 1'
#
loop_
_entity.id
_entity.type
_entity.pdbx_description
1 polymer ?
#
loop_
_entity_poly.entity_id
_entity_poly.type
_entity_poly.pdbx_seq_one_letter_code
_entity_poly.pdbx_strand_id
1 'polypeptide(L)' 'MTMLVQVDLRSDSRYLTCWVEPRVRVGDQVTLKSSEEPARRWDVLRVGLPQPSGAIKRGWDNNI' A
#
# COMPACT_ATOMS: atom_id res chain seq x y z
N MET A 1 -15.64 7.42 -9.66
CA MET A 1 -14.50 6.49 -9.87
C MET A 1 -13.51 6.70 -8.75
N THR A 2 -13.14 5.66 -8.01
CA THR A 2 -12.18 5.79 -6.90
C THR A 2 -10.76 5.73 -7.44
N MET A 3 -9.95 6.73 -7.12
CA MET A 3 -8.52 6.74 -7.43
C MET A 3 -7.77 6.11 -6.27
N LEU A 4 -6.74 5.31 -6.57
CA LEU A 4 -5.87 4.69 -5.59
C LEU A 4 -4.42 4.93 -5.97
N VAL A 5 -3.53 4.99 -4.99
CA VAL A 5 -2.08 5.06 -5.18
C VAL A 5 -1.45 3.77 -4.72
N GLN A 6 -0.47 3.29 -5.48
CA GLN A 6 0.39 2.20 -5.04
C GLN A 6 1.36 2.74 -4.00
N VAL A 7 1.49 2.07 -2.87
CA VAL A 7 2.43 2.43 -1.82
C VAL A 7 3.31 1.26 -1.44
N ASP A 8 4.58 1.55 -1.21
CA ASP A 8 5.52 0.60 -0.63
C ASP A 8 5.67 0.92 0.86
N LEU A 9 5.48 -0.10 1.66
CA LEU A 9 5.42 -0.05 3.11
C LEU A 9 6.54 -0.88 3.71
N ARG A 10 7.10 -0.42 4.84
CA ARG A 10 8.07 -1.19 5.62
C ARG A 10 7.67 -1.23 7.09
N SER A 11 7.84 -2.38 7.70
CA SER A 11 7.71 -2.57 9.15
C SER A 11 8.80 -3.54 9.59
N ASP A 12 9.79 -3.05 10.34
CA ASP A 12 11.00 -3.80 10.69
C ASP A 12 11.70 -4.37 9.43
N SER A 13 11.82 -5.69 9.32
CA SER A 13 12.39 -6.42 8.18
C SER A 13 11.37 -6.77 7.10
N ARG A 14 10.09 -6.41 7.26
CA ARG A 14 9.02 -6.75 6.32
C ARG A 14 8.74 -5.60 5.36
N TYR A 15 8.48 -5.98 4.12
CA TYR A 15 8.10 -5.07 3.03
C TYR A 15 6.79 -5.52 2.42
N LEU A 16 5.93 -4.56 2.07
CA LEU A 16 4.65 -4.82 1.43
C LEU A 16 4.37 -3.72 0.42
N THR A 17 3.79 -4.09 -0.72
CA THR A 17 3.25 -3.14 -1.68
C THR A 17 1.73 -3.29 -1.73
N CYS A 18 0.99 -2.18 -1.58
CA CYS A 18 -0.48 -2.20 -1.61
C CYS A 18 -1.08 -0.96 -2.27
N TRP A 19 -2.38 -0.99 -2.54
CA TRP A 19 -3.12 0.13 -3.12
C TRP A 19 -4.03 0.75 -2.07
N VAL A 20 -3.91 2.07 -1.87
CA VAL A 20 -4.66 2.82 -0.85
C VAL A 20 -5.24 4.11 -1.41
N GLU A 21 -6.14 4.76 -0.68
CA GLU A 21 -6.62 6.10 -1.04
C GLU A 21 -5.44 7.10 -1.10
N PRO A 22 -5.47 8.10 -2.00
CA PRO A 22 -4.39 9.09 -2.22
C PRO A 22 -4.32 10.14 -1.10
N ARG A 23 -4.34 9.69 0.15
CA ARG A 23 -4.26 10.52 1.37
C ARG A 23 -2.95 10.32 2.13
N VAL A 24 -2.17 9.34 1.75
CA VAL A 24 -0.89 8.98 2.37
C VAL A 24 0.29 9.63 1.65
N ARG A 25 1.35 9.91 2.40
CA ARG A 25 2.60 10.52 1.93
C ARG A 25 3.79 9.70 2.38
N VAL A 26 4.92 9.85 1.68
CA VAL A 26 6.19 9.26 2.12
C VAL A 26 6.56 9.81 3.50
N GLY A 27 6.96 8.92 4.41
CA GLY A 27 7.22 9.24 5.82
C GLY A 27 6.02 9.13 6.75
N ASP A 28 4.80 8.97 6.21
CA ASP A 28 3.63 8.66 7.04
C ASP A 28 3.77 7.25 7.65
N GLN A 29 3.14 7.07 8.80
CA GLN A 29 3.00 5.77 9.44
C GLN A 29 1.53 5.33 9.44
N VAL A 30 1.25 4.15 8.89
CA VAL A 30 -0.11 3.64 8.70
C VAL A 30 -0.29 2.27 9.34
N THR A 31 -1.55 1.90 9.61
CA THR A 31 -1.93 0.54 10.01
C THR A 31 -2.83 -0.07 8.95
N LEU A 32 -2.70 -1.39 8.76
CA LEU A 32 -3.48 -2.12 7.77
C LEU A 32 -4.60 -2.91 8.46
N LYS A 33 -5.82 -2.36 8.43
CA LYS A 33 -7.00 -2.91 9.12
C LYS A 33 -7.34 -4.35 8.74
N SER A 34 -7.02 -4.77 7.52
CA SER A 34 -7.30 -6.11 6.99
C SER A 34 -6.05 -7.01 6.89
N SER A 35 -4.97 -6.66 7.58
CA SER A 35 -3.81 -7.54 7.70
C SER A 35 -3.95 -8.49 8.89
N GLU A 36 -3.19 -9.59 8.88
CA GLU A 36 -3.10 -10.53 10.00
C GLU A 36 -2.61 -9.85 11.30
N GLU A 37 -1.94 -8.71 11.17
CA GLU A 37 -1.37 -7.93 12.29
C GLU A 37 -1.87 -6.47 12.24
N PRO A 38 -3.14 -6.20 12.59
CA PRO A 38 -3.76 -4.88 12.41
C PRO A 38 -3.19 -3.78 13.33
N ALA A 39 -2.49 -4.16 14.40
CA ALA A 39 -1.77 -3.23 15.28
C ALA A 39 -0.37 -2.86 14.73
N ARG A 40 0.13 -3.58 13.72
CA ARG A 40 1.45 -3.32 13.13
C ARG A 40 1.44 -1.98 12.41
N ARG A 41 2.48 -1.20 12.70
CA ARG A 41 2.71 0.09 12.07
C ARG A 41 3.66 -0.08 10.89
N TRP A 42 3.33 0.59 9.81
CA TRP A 42 4.05 0.53 8.54
C TRP A 42 4.46 1.93 8.13
N ASP A 43 5.74 2.12 7.85
CA ASP A 43 6.27 3.37 7.31
C ASP A 43 6.10 3.38 5.78
N VAL A 44 5.55 4.47 5.25
CA VAL A 44 5.39 4.67 3.82
C VAL A 44 6.72 5.10 3.21
N LEU A 45 7.31 4.24 2.39
CA LEU A 45 8.59 4.48 1.73
C LEU A 45 8.43 5.14 0.35
N ARG A 46 7.38 4.77 -0.39
CA ARG A 46 7.10 5.28 -1.73
C ARG A 46 5.60 5.43 -1.95
N VAL A 47 5.22 6.48 -2.66
CA VAL A 47 3.86 6.70 -3.15
C VAL A 47 3.91 6.86 -4.66
N GLY A 48 3.18 6.02 -5.38
CA GLY A 48 3.06 6.05 -6.84
C GLY A 48 2.02 7.06 -7.33
N LEU A 49 1.82 7.10 -8.64
CA LEU A 49 0.81 7.96 -9.25
C LEU A 49 -0.61 7.44 -8.98
N PRO A 50 -1.61 8.32 -8.81
CA PRO A 50 -3.00 7.90 -8.70
C PRO A 50 -3.48 7.16 -9.95
N GLN A 51 -4.11 6.01 -9.77
CA GLN A 51 -4.69 5.18 -10.81
C GLN A 51 -6.18 4.90 -10.51
N PRO A 52 -7.04 4.83 -11.53
CA PRO A 52 -8.42 4.38 -11.35
C PRO A 52 -8.46 2.95 -10.81
N SER A 53 -9.35 2.67 -9.86
CA SER A 53 -9.47 1.32 -9.27
C SER A 53 -9.71 0.21 -10.31
N GLY A 54 -10.41 0.50 -11.40
CA GLY A 54 -10.65 -0.43 -12.50
C GLY A 54 -9.44 -0.66 -13.42
N ALA A 55 -8.43 0.22 -13.37
CA ALA A 55 -7.17 0.07 -14.13
C ALA A 55 -6.13 -0.77 -13.37
N ILE A 56 -6.35 -0.99 -12.06
CA ILE A 56 -5.49 -1.84 -11.24
C ILE A 56 -5.77 -3.28 -11.62
N LYS A 57 -4.95 -3.82 -12.51
CA LYS A 57 -4.91 -5.27 -12.75
C LYS A 57 -4.54 -5.90 -11.41
N ARG A 58 -5.47 -6.62 -10.77
CA ARG A 58 -5.22 -7.52 -9.62
C ARG A 58 -4.37 -8.73 -10.05
N GLY A 59 -3.31 -8.49 -10.82
CA GLY A 59 -2.27 -9.46 -11.12
C GLY A 59 -1.38 -9.55 -9.91
N TRP A 60 -1.86 -10.27 -8.89
CA TRP A 60 -0.98 -10.91 -7.93
C TRP A 60 -0.24 -12.00 -8.71
N ASP A 61 0.82 -11.62 -9.42
CA ASP A 61 1.79 -12.59 -9.91
C ASP A 61 2.64 -12.95 -8.69
N ASN A 62 2.15 -13.91 -7.92
CA ASN A 62 2.91 -14.61 -6.87
C ASN A 62 4.02 -15.42 -7.55
N ASN A 63 5.05 -14.72 -8.03
CA ASN A 63 6.24 -15.32 -8.63
C ASN A 63 7.52 -14.80 -7.94
N ILE A 64 7.49 -14.81 -6.61
CA ILE A 64 8.67 -14.70 -5.73
C ILE A 64 8.63 -15.82 -4.70
#